data_AF-A0A7V0XXZ5-F1
#
_entry.id   AF-A0A7V0XXZ5-F1
#
_cell.length_a   1.000
_cell.length_b   1.000
_cell.length_c   1.000
_cell.angle_alpha   90.00
_cell.angle_beta   90.00
_cell.angle_gamma   90.00
#
_symmetry.space_group_name_H-M   'P 1'
#
loop_
_entity.id
_entity.type
_entity.pdbx_description
1 polymer ?
#
loop_
_entity_poly.entity_id
_entity_poly.type
_entity_poly.pdbx_seq_one_letter_code
_entity_poly.pdbx_strand_id
1 'polypeptide(L)'
;MPPGTTYRHRAVLAYEGGLIHGAEREFQTIQTYTVWVRVQPPSGGTADGAGTYPHGAIVTVTATPGVCYRFVNWTEAGVEVWADASYLFAATADRDLVANFVLVGDANLDGIVDVRDARLVRQAALGLAALAFPQRVPADVNGDGVVDIADAQLIAEALLCLPVPVPICPGTCPEGRG
;
A
#
# COMPACT_ATOMS: atom_id res chain seq x y z
N MET A 1 23.95 12.76 8.67
CA MET A 1 24.30 12.43 10.07
C MET A 1 23.25 11.44 10.55
N PRO A 2 23.58 10.22 10.98
CA PRO A 2 22.55 9.33 11.51
C PRO A 2 22.16 9.79 12.93
N PRO A 3 20.87 9.85 13.27
CA PRO A 3 20.41 10.13 14.63
C PRO A 3 20.55 8.87 15.50
N GLY A 4 21.07 9.04 16.71
CA GLY A 4 21.28 7.96 17.67
C GLY A 4 22.26 8.35 18.79
N THR A 5 21.88 9.32 19.61
CA THR A 5 22.67 9.78 20.76
C THR A 5 22.92 8.63 21.75
N THR A 6 24.18 8.36 22.10
CA THR A 6 24.53 7.46 23.20
C THR A 6 24.39 8.21 24.53
N TYR A 7 23.41 7.85 25.36
CA TYR A 7 23.34 8.35 26.74
C TYR A 7 24.14 7.43 27.67
N ARG A 8 25.17 7.98 28.34
CA ARG A 8 25.87 7.32 29.44
C ARG A 8 25.20 7.69 30.76
N HIS A 9 24.44 6.79 31.36
CA HIS A 9 23.96 7.00 32.73
C HIS A 9 24.92 6.35 33.73
N ARG A 10 25.57 7.20 34.54
CA ARG A 10 26.38 6.79 35.69
C ARG A 10 25.45 6.63 36.89
N ALA A 11 25.18 5.41 37.33
CA ALA A 11 24.63 5.16 38.67
C ALA A 11 25.78 4.73 39.59
N VAL A 12 26.09 5.53 40.60
CA VAL A 12 26.98 5.12 41.70
C VAL A 12 26.09 4.76 42.88
N LEU A 13 26.02 3.48 43.23
CA LEU A 13 25.46 3.08 44.52
C LEU A 13 26.60 3.08 45.54
N ALA A 14 26.53 4.00 46.50
CA ALA A 14 27.38 3.95 47.69
C ALA A 14 26.61 3.27 48.83
N TYR A 15 27.15 2.15 49.33
CA TYR A 15 26.88 1.67 50.68
C TYR A 15 28.20 1.64 51.44
N GLU A 16 28.18 2.07 52.69
CA GLU A 16 29.36 2.15 53.56
C GLU A 16 29.96 0.74 53.77
N GLY A 17 31.22 0.54 53.37
CA GLY A 17 32.03 -0.57 53.89
C GLY A 17 32.80 -1.47 52.92
N GLY A 18 32.87 -1.21 51.61
CA GLY A 18 33.75 -2.00 50.75
C GLY A 18 33.75 -1.63 49.27
N LEU A 19 34.94 -1.67 48.65
CA LEU A 19 35.10 -1.54 47.20
C LEU A 19 34.61 -2.82 46.52
N ILE A 20 33.46 -2.78 45.87
CA ILE A 20 33.22 -3.67 44.73
C ILE A 20 33.99 -3.09 43.54
N HIS A 21 34.80 -3.90 42.87
CA HIS A 21 35.12 -3.63 41.47
C HIS A 21 33.78 -3.71 40.72
N GLY A 22 33.17 -2.55 40.47
CA GLY A 22 31.89 -2.47 39.79
C GLY A 22 31.98 -3.24 38.48
N ALA A 23 31.18 -4.29 38.32
CA ALA A 23 31.00 -4.91 37.02
C ALA A 23 30.28 -3.87 36.15
N GLU A 24 31.01 -3.27 35.21
CA GLU A 24 30.43 -2.49 34.13
C GLU A 24 29.48 -3.40 33.36
N ARG A 25 28.17 -3.25 33.56
CA ARG A 25 27.20 -3.83 32.64
C ARG A 25 27.03 -2.83 31.50
N GLU A 26 27.61 -3.17 30.37
CA GLU A 26 27.44 -2.46 29.12
C GLU A 26 25.97 -2.61 28.69
N PHE A 27 25.19 -1.52 28.78
CA PHE A 27 23.85 -1.49 28.21
C PHE A 27 23.98 -1.11 26.74
N GLN A 28 23.90 -2.10 25.86
CA GLN A 28 23.90 -1.90 24.42
C GLN A 28 22.62 -1.16 24.01
N THR A 29 22.76 0.00 23.39
CA THR A 29 21.64 0.68 22.74
C THR A 29 21.34 -0.03 21.42
N ILE A 30 20.10 -0.49 21.25
CA ILE A 30 19.70 -1.13 20.00
C ILE A 30 19.38 -0.03 19.00
N GLN A 31 20.08 -0.01 17.87
CA GLN A 31 19.77 0.89 16.76
C GLN A 31 18.30 0.69 16.35
N THR A 32 17.58 1.77 16.10
CA THR A 32 16.20 1.72 15.61
C THR A 32 16.09 2.35 14.23
N TYR A 33 15.07 1.92 13.49
CA TYR A 33 14.69 2.48 12.19
C TYR A 33 13.22 2.85 12.16
N THR A 34 12.89 3.87 11.39
CA THR A 34 11.52 4.37 11.23
C THR A 34 10.95 3.93 9.88
N VAL A 35 9.74 3.39 9.92
CA VAL A 35 8.95 3.03 8.74
C VAL A 35 7.79 3.99 8.65
N TRP A 36 7.74 4.76 7.56
CA TRP A 36 6.59 5.56 7.17
C TRP A 36 5.74 4.78 6.17
N VAL A 37 4.44 4.97 6.27
CA VAL A 37 3.45 4.32 5.41
C VAL A 37 2.46 5.38 4.96
N ARG A 38 2.21 5.45 3.64
CA ARG A 38 1.20 6.33 3.05
C ARG A 38 0.38 5.58 1.99
N VAL A 39 -0.77 6.14 1.64
CA VAL A 39 -1.73 5.56 0.70
C VAL A 39 -1.91 6.50 -0.49
N GLN A 40 -1.95 5.95 -1.70
CA GLN A 40 -2.20 6.72 -2.92
C GLN A 40 -3.19 5.98 -3.85
N PRO A 41 -4.31 6.60 -4.25
CA PRO A 41 -4.85 7.87 -3.75
C PRO A 41 -5.30 7.78 -2.28
N PRO A 42 -5.47 8.90 -1.55
CA PRO A 42 -5.91 8.88 -0.15
C PRO A 42 -7.29 8.23 0.07
N SER A 43 -8.16 8.26 -0.94
CA SER A 43 -9.47 7.58 -0.96
C SER A 43 -9.36 6.07 -1.25
N GLY A 44 -8.18 5.59 -1.64
CA GLY A 44 -7.98 4.24 -2.16
C GLY A 44 -8.03 3.15 -1.11
N GLY A 45 -7.84 3.48 0.16
CA GLY A 45 -7.85 2.52 1.25
C GLY A 45 -7.10 2.99 2.48
N THR A 46 -6.69 2.04 3.31
CA THR A 46 -5.84 2.28 4.48
C THR A 46 -4.56 1.45 4.38
N ALA A 47 -3.56 1.85 5.17
CA ALA A 47 -2.33 1.10 5.28
C ALA A 47 -1.79 1.19 6.72
N ASP A 48 -1.35 0.05 7.26
CA ASP A 48 -0.89 -0.13 8.64
C ASP A 48 0.58 -0.60 8.69
N GLY A 49 1.20 -0.53 9.87
CA GLY A 49 2.57 -1.01 10.11
C GLY A 49 3.65 0.09 10.09
N ALA A 50 3.25 1.36 10.12
CA ALA A 50 4.18 2.46 10.40
C ALA A 50 4.65 2.42 11.86
N GLY A 51 5.89 2.85 12.11
CA GLY A 51 6.43 2.92 13.46
C GLY A 51 7.95 2.95 13.51
N THR A 52 8.50 2.92 14.72
CA THR A 52 9.94 2.79 14.98
C THR A 52 10.23 1.39 15.50
N TYR A 53 11.17 0.70 14.86
CA TYR A 53 11.47 -0.70 15.11
C TYR A 53 12.96 -0.90 15.43
N PRO A 54 13.30 -1.83 16.34
CA PRO A 54 14.69 -2.24 16.57
C PRO A 54 15.33 -2.83 15.32
N HIS A 55 16.64 -2.64 15.16
CA HIS A 55 17.41 -3.25 14.07
C HIS A 55 17.19 -4.77 14.02
N GLY A 56 16.82 -5.28 12.85
CA GLY A 56 16.57 -6.70 12.61
C GLY A 56 15.19 -7.19 13.06
N ALA A 57 14.36 -6.33 13.67
CA ALA A 57 12.96 -6.66 13.92
C ALA A 57 12.22 -6.92 12.60
N ILE A 58 11.32 -7.89 12.61
CA ILE A 58 10.44 -8.18 11.47
C ILE A 58 9.25 -7.23 11.54
N VAL A 59 9.08 -6.45 10.47
CA VAL A 59 7.98 -5.50 10.29
C VAL A 59 7.03 -6.06 9.24
N THR A 60 5.73 -5.97 9.50
CA THR A 60 4.69 -6.25 8.53
C THR A 60 3.91 -4.97 8.29
N VAL A 61 3.86 -4.53 7.03
CA VAL A 61 2.93 -3.49 6.58
C VAL A 61 1.80 -4.14 5.80
N THR A 62 0.58 -3.64 6.01
CA THR A 62 -0.63 -4.22 5.42
C THR A 62 -1.46 -3.11 4.77
N ALA A 63 -1.83 -3.31 3.51
CA ALA A 63 -2.72 -2.43 2.77
C ALA A 63 -4.13 -3.03 2.73
N THR A 64 -5.15 -2.22 3.03
CA THR A 64 -6.56 -2.63 2.94
C THR A 64 -7.26 -1.74 1.92
N PRO A 65 -7.69 -2.28 0.75
CA PRO A 65 -8.43 -1.49 -0.23
C PRO A 65 -9.74 -0.94 0.31
N GLY A 66 -10.04 0.30 -0.06
CA GLY A 66 -11.36 0.89 0.13
C GLY A 66 -12.39 0.28 -0.82
N VAL A 67 -13.66 0.60 -0.59
CA VAL A 67 -14.75 0.20 -1.49
C VAL A 67 -14.47 0.70 -2.91
N CYS A 68 -14.66 -0.17 -3.90
CA CYS A 68 -14.36 0.07 -5.32
C CYS A 68 -12.89 0.26 -5.66
N TYR A 69 -11.95 0.04 -4.74
CA TYR A 69 -10.52 0.08 -5.04
C TYR A 69 -9.89 -1.30 -5.01
N ARG A 70 -8.78 -1.45 -5.72
CA ARG A 70 -7.86 -2.58 -5.61
C ARG A 70 -6.48 -2.11 -5.25
N PHE A 71 -5.81 -2.90 -4.43
CA PHE A 71 -4.39 -2.72 -4.16
C PHE A 71 -3.59 -3.11 -5.41
N VAL A 72 -2.55 -2.33 -5.70
CA VAL A 72 -1.68 -2.53 -6.86
C VAL A 72 -0.32 -3.05 -6.41
N ASN A 73 0.38 -2.28 -5.58
CA ASN A 73 1.70 -2.62 -5.08
C ASN A 73 2.13 -1.69 -3.93
N TRP A 74 3.19 -2.10 -3.25
CA TRP A 74 4.01 -1.24 -2.41
C TRP A 74 5.13 -0.63 -3.25
N THR A 75 5.36 0.67 -3.10
CA THR A 75 6.50 1.35 -3.72
C THR A 75 7.33 2.13 -2.72
N GLU A 76 8.60 2.32 -3.06
CA GLU A 76 9.53 3.21 -2.37
C GLU A 76 10.22 4.07 -3.43
N ALA A 77 10.20 5.40 -3.27
CA ALA A 77 10.67 6.36 -4.28
C ALA A 77 10.07 6.12 -5.70
N GLY A 78 8.84 5.60 -5.76
CA GLY A 78 8.13 5.31 -7.02
C GLY A 78 8.51 3.99 -7.70
N VAL A 79 9.40 3.20 -7.10
CA VAL A 79 9.77 1.86 -7.59
C VAL A 79 9.04 0.80 -6.79
N GLU A 80 8.50 -0.21 -7.47
CA GLU A 80 7.85 -1.34 -6.82
C GLU A 80 8.84 -2.11 -5.94
N VAL A 81 8.45 -2.33 -4.68
CA VAL A 81 9.21 -3.13 -3.73
C VAL A 81 8.49 -4.42 -3.35
N TRP A 82 7.17 -4.47 -3.53
CA TRP A 82 6.36 -5.64 -3.22
C TRP A 82 4.99 -5.60 -3.91
N ALA A 83 4.49 -6.74 -4.37
CA ALA A 83 3.22 -6.81 -5.12
C ALA A 83 2.01 -7.24 -4.28
N ASP A 84 2.21 -7.92 -3.14
CA ASP A 84 1.10 -8.35 -2.28
C ASP A 84 0.72 -7.27 -1.26
N ALA A 85 -0.56 -7.26 -0.83
CA ALA A 85 -1.05 -6.28 0.13
C ALA A 85 -0.35 -6.36 1.49
N SER A 86 0.14 -7.54 1.87
CA SER A 86 0.95 -7.77 3.06
C SER A 86 2.43 -7.89 2.68
N TYR A 87 3.25 -6.99 3.20
CA TYR A 87 4.69 -6.96 2.97
C TYR A 87 5.46 -7.11 4.28
N LEU A 88 6.27 -8.18 4.36
CA LEU A 88 7.08 -8.53 5.52
C LEU A 88 8.56 -8.33 5.22
N PHE A 89 9.27 -7.56 6.05
CA PHE A 89 10.70 -7.27 5.88
C PHE A 89 11.41 -7.02 7.22
N ALA A 90 12.74 -7.10 7.22
CA ALA A 90 13.56 -6.78 8.40
C ALA A 90 13.92 -5.28 8.45
N ALA A 91 13.74 -4.64 9.61
CA ALA A 91 14.11 -3.26 9.85
C ALA A 91 15.64 -3.09 9.88
N THR A 92 16.23 -2.74 8.74
CA THR A 92 17.68 -2.55 8.56
C THR A 92 18.04 -1.14 8.07
N ALA A 93 17.04 -0.35 7.70
CA ALA A 93 17.13 1.05 7.31
C ALA A 93 15.76 1.72 7.53
N ASP A 94 15.75 3.06 7.58
CA ASP A 94 14.51 3.82 7.51
C ASP A 94 13.84 3.59 6.13
N ARG A 95 12.50 3.54 6.09
CA ARG A 95 11.75 3.28 4.85
C ARG A 95 10.53 4.18 4.71
N ASP A 96 10.23 4.59 3.49
CA ASP A 96 9.04 5.39 3.14
C ASP A 96 8.22 4.65 2.07
N LEU A 97 7.21 3.92 2.54
CA LEU A 97 6.42 3.00 1.73
C LEU A 97 5.08 3.62 1.32
N VAL A 98 4.70 3.41 0.07
CA VAL A 98 3.40 3.79 -0.48
C VAL A 98 2.61 2.55 -0.83
N ALA A 99 1.43 2.39 -0.25
CA ALA A 99 0.42 1.49 -0.76
C ALA A 99 -0.31 2.19 -1.91
N ASN A 100 -0.15 1.67 -3.13
CA ASN A 100 -0.81 2.19 -4.32
C ASN A 100 -2.11 1.43 -4.58
N PHE A 101 -3.15 2.17 -4.93
CA PHE A 101 -4.48 1.65 -5.25
C PHE A 101 -4.99 2.26 -6.55
N VAL A 102 -5.93 1.55 -7.18
CA VAL A 102 -6.63 1.97 -8.39
C VAL A 102 -8.12 1.78 -8.22
N LEU A 103 -8.92 2.68 -8.79
CA LEU A 103 -10.37 2.59 -8.80
C LEU A 103 -10.80 1.53 -9.81
N VAL A 104 -11.53 0.50 -9.37
CA VAL A 104 -11.99 -0.60 -10.23
C VAL A 104 -12.90 -0.02 -11.32
N GLY A 105 -12.57 -0.30 -12.58
CA GLY A 105 -13.25 0.24 -13.75
C GLY A 105 -12.63 1.52 -14.32
N ASP A 106 -11.73 2.21 -13.62
CA ASP A 106 -10.99 3.38 -14.14
C ASP A 106 -9.76 2.90 -14.91
N ALA A 107 -10.01 2.40 -16.13
CA ALA A 107 -8.97 1.82 -16.98
C ALA A 107 -8.00 2.89 -17.52
N ASN A 108 -8.45 4.13 -17.67
CA ASN A 108 -7.64 5.21 -18.20
C ASN A 108 -6.84 5.99 -17.13
N LEU A 109 -7.12 5.74 -15.84
CA LEU A 109 -6.46 6.30 -14.66
C LEU A 109 -6.66 7.82 -14.50
N ASP A 110 -7.83 8.34 -14.85
CA ASP A 110 -8.17 9.75 -14.65
C ASP A 110 -8.95 10.04 -13.34
N GLY A 111 -9.19 9.00 -12.53
CA GLY A 111 -9.80 9.10 -11.21
C GLY A 111 -11.34 9.01 -11.22
N ILE A 112 -11.96 8.77 -12.39
CA ILE A 112 -13.39 8.55 -12.51
C ILE A 112 -13.69 7.36 -13.42
N VAL A 113 -14.74 6.59 -13.10
CA VAL A 113 -15.22 5.52 -13.99
C VAL A 113 -16.30 6.09 -14.90
N ASP A 114 -16.01 6.18 -16.20
CA ASP A 114 -16.93 6.65 -17.24
C ASP A 114 -16.86 5.85 -18.57
N VAL A 115 -17.58 6.33 -19.60
CA VAL A 115 -17.65 5.66 -20.92
C VAL A 115 -16.29 5.57 -21.63
N ARG A 116 -15.32 6.41 -21.28
CA ARG A 116 -13.96 6.40 -21.83
C ARG A 116 -13.21 5.16 -21.36
N ASP A 117 -13.47 4.68 -20.15
CA ASP A 117 -12.90 3.45 -19.62
C ASP A 117 -13.46 2.23 -20.32
N ALA A 118 -14.78 2.10 -20.40
CA ALA A 118 -15.43 1.01 -21.11
C ALA A 118 -14.96 0.92 -22.56
N ARG A 119 -14.78 2.07 -23.22
CA ARG A 119 -14.23 2.15 -24.58
C ARG A 119 -12.79 1.66 -24.63
N LEU A 120 -11.93 2.08 -23.70
CA LEU A 120 -10.53 1.67 -23.64
C LEU A 120 -10.39 0.16 -23.41
N VAL A 121 -11.15 -0.41 -22.47
CA VAL A 121 -11.18 -1.86 -22.20
C VAL A 121 -11.67 -2.62 -23.43
N ARG A 122 -12.74 -2.17 -24.09
CA ARG A 122 -13.22 -2.77 -25.33
C ARG A 122 -12.20 -2.71 -26.47
N GLN A 123 -11.47 -1.60 -26.60
CA GLN A 123 -10.39 -1.48 -27.60
C GLN A 123 -9.23 -2.44 -27.29
N ALA A 124 -8.86 -2.57 -26.01
CA ALA A 124 -7.84 -3.50 -25.57
C ALA A 124 -8.23 -4.97 -25.84
N ALA A 125 -9.48 -5.35 -25.55
CA ALA A 125 -10.03 -6.66 -25.84
C ALA A 125 -10.00 -7.02 -27.34
N LEU A 126 -10.06 -6.02 -28.22
CA LEU A 126 -9.98 -6.17 -29.68
C LEU A 126 -8.53 -6.07 -30.22
N GLY A 127 -7.53 -5.90 -29.36
CA GLY A 127 -6.13 -5.70 -29.76
C GLY A 127 -5.84 -4.34 -30.40
N LEU A 128 -6.74 -3.36 -30.22
CA LEU A 128 -6.62 -2.01 -30.77
C LEU A 128 -5.90 -1.03 -29.81
N ALA A 129 -5.74 -1.41 -28.54
CA ALA A 129 -5.01 -0.66 -27.53
C ALA A 129 -4.20 -1.61 -26.65
N ALA A 130 -3.04 -1.16 -26.18
CA ALA A 130 -2.23 -1.89 -25.21
C ALA A 130 -2.39 -1.25 -23.83
N LEU A 131 -2.71 -2.06 -22.82
CA LEU A 131 -2.75 -1.63 -21.43
C LEU A 131 -1.45 -2.03 -20.73
N ALA A 132 -0.76 -1.05 -20.17
CA ALA A 132 0.41 -1.27 -19.33
C ALA A 132 0.02 -1.41 -17.86
N PHE A 133 0.91 -1.91 -17.02
CA PHE A 133 0.73 -1.80 -15.57
C PHE A 133 0.81 -0.31 -15.16
N PRO A 134 -0.11 0.21 -14.33
CA PRO A 134 -1.14 -0.52 -13.56
C PRO A 134 -2.52 -0.62 -14.22
N GLN A 135 -2.74 -0.07 -15.43
CA GLN A 135 -4.05 -0.01 -16.12
C GLN A 135 -4.74 -1.36 -16.28
N ARG A 136 -3.99 -2.47 -16.33
CA ARG A 136 -4.58 -3.82 -16.35
C ARG A 136 -5.36 -4.17 -15.08
N VAL A 137 -4.95 -3.65 -13.92
CA VAL A 137 -5.57 -3.96 -12.61
C VAL A 137 -6.99 -3.42 -12.46
N PRO A 138 -7.29 -2.14 -12.80
CA PRO A 138 -8.65 -1.63 -12.79
C PRO A 138 -9.44 -2.03 -14.05
N ALA A 139 -8.78 -2.46 -15.13
CA ALA A 139 -9.45 -2.88 -16.37
C ALA A 139 -10.01 -4.31 -16.31
N ASP A 140 -9.32 -5.24 -15.65
CA ASP A 140 -9.81 -6.61 -15.36
C ASP A 140 -10.80 -6.55 -14.19
N VAL A 141 -12.03 -6.07 -14.42
CA VAL A 141 -12.98 -5.79 -13.33
C VAL A 141 -13.56 -7.06 -12.72
N ASN A 142 -13.59 -8.18 -13.45
CA ASN A 142 -14.10 -9.46 -12.94
C ASN A 142 -13.05 -10.27 -12.15
N GLY A 143 -11.76 -9.95 -12.28
CA GLY A 143 -10.66 -10.59 -11.56
C GLY A 143 -10.24 -11.96 -12.10
N ASP A 144 -10.51 -12.26 -13.38
CA ASP A 144 -10.16 -13.54 -14.00
C ASP A 144 -8.72 -13.58 -14.56
N GLY A 145 -8.00 -12.44 -14.51
CA GLY A 145 -6.61 -12.29 -14.92
C GLY A 145 -6.43 -11.88 -16.38
N VAL A 146 -7.51 -11.77 -17.16
CA VAL A 146 -7.50 -11.26 -18.53
C VAL A 146 -8.27 -9.93 -18.60
N VAL A 147 -7.94 -9.11 -19.61
CA VAL A 147 -8.73 -7.90 -19.90
C VAL A 147 -9.46 -8.17 -21.20
N ASP A 148 -10.77 -8.38 -21.14
CA ASP A 148 -11.57 -8.78 -22.29
C ASP A 148 -12.93 -8.05 -22.40
N ILE A 149 -13.85 -8.58 -23.22
CA ILE A 149 -15.14 -7.94 -23.46
C ILE A 149 -16.09 -8.07 -22.28
N ALA A 150 -15.93 -9.08 -21.41
CA ALA A 150 -16.72 -9.24 -20.20
C ALA A 150 -16.45 -8.09 -19.23
N ASP A 151 -15.19 -7.65 -19.14
CA ASP A 151 -14.84 -6.48 -18.35
C ASP A 151 -15.48 -5.20 -18.88
N ALA A 152 -15.38 -4.98 -20.18
CA ALA A 152 -15.98 -3.81 -20.83
C ALA A 152 -17.50 -3.79 -20.63
N GLN A 153 -18.14 -4.96 -20.65
CA GLN A 153 -19.57 -5.10 -20.39
C GLN A 153 -19.92 -4.77 -18.94
N LEU A 154 -19.16 -5.26 -17.96
CA LEU A 154 -19.37 -4.95 -16.54
C LEU A 154 -19.23 -3.45 -16.25
N ILE A 155 -18.24 -2.78 -16.85
CA ILE A 155 -18.10 -1.31 -16.74
C ILE A 155 -19.32 -0.64 -17.37
N ALA A 156 -19.74 -1.06 -18.57
CA ALA A 156 -20.91 -0.47 -19.24
C ALA A 156 -22.22 -0.66 -18.44
N GLU A 157 -22.42 -1.82 -17.82
CA GLU A 157 -23.57 -2.11 -16.95
C GLU A 157 -23.53 -1.23 -15.70
N ALA A 158 -22.37 -1.10 -15.06
CA ALA A 158 -22.20 -0.23 -13.90
C ALA A 158 -22.51 1.23 -14.26
N LEU A 159 -22.08 1.74 -15.42
CA LEU A 159 -22.37 3.11 -15.88
C LEU A 159 -23.87 3.41 -16.03
N LEU A 160 -24.68 2.37 -16.26
CA LEU A 160 -26.15 2.43 -16.30
C LEU A 160 -26.78 2.25 -14.90
N CYS A 161 -25.96 2.20 -13.86
CA CYS A 161 -26.32 1.90 -12.47
C CYS A 161 -27.04 0.56 -12.33
N LEU A 162 -26.71 -0.41 -13.19
CA LEU A 162 -27.19 -1.77 -13.07
C LEU A 162 -26.34 -2.52 -12.01
N PRO A 163 -26.97 -3.44 -11.24
CA PRO A 163 -26.23 -4.23 -10.27
C PRO A 163 -25.27 -5.19 -11.00
N VAL A 164 -24.01 -5.16 -10.60
CA VAL A 164 -22.93 -6.02 -11.12
C VAL A 164 -22.31 -6.81 -9.95
N PRO A 165 -21.73 -8.00 -10.20
CA PRO A 165 -21.16 -8.85 -9.14
C PRO A 165 -19.83 -8.35 -8.55
N VAL A 166 -19.40 -7.14 -8.90
CA VAL A 166 -18.12 -6.55 -8.49
C VAL A 166 -18.31 -5.08 -8.10
N PRO A 167 -17.60 -4.58 -7.07
CA PRO A 167 -17.77 -3.21 -6.61
C PRO A 167 -17.11 -2.24 -7.60
N ILE A 168 -17.90 -1.66 -8.49
CA ILE A 168 -17.52 -0.55 -9.38
C ILE A 168 -18.25 0.70 -8.88
N CYS A 169 -17.55 1.84 -8.84
CA CYS A 169 -18.11 3.13 -8.42
C CYS A 169 -18.12 4.14 -9.59
N PRO A 170 -19.13 4.08 -10.49
CA PRO A 170 -19.32 5.02 -11.59
C PRO A 170 -19.46 6.46 -11.10
N GLY A 171 -18.81 7.41 -11.78
CA GLY A 171 -19.01 8.83 -11.51
C GLY A 171 -20.41 9.35 -11.87
N THR A 172 -21.18 8.56 -12.63
CA THR A 172 -22.52 8.90 -13.14
C THR A 172 -23.67 8.45 -12.24
N CYS A 173 -23.42 7.60 -11.25
CA CYS A 173 -24.47 7.09 -10.36
C CYS A 173 -24.59 7.96 -9.09
N PRO A 174 -25.80 8.35 -8.67
CA PRO A 174 -25.99 9.06 -7.40
C PRO A 174 -25.58 8.16 -6.23
N GLU A 175 -24.92 8.74 -5.21
CA GLU A 175 -24.47 8.03 -4.02
C GLU A 175 -25.62 7.19 -3.40
N GLY A 176 -25.37 5.91 -3.14
CA GLY A 176 -26.32 5.02 -2.44
C GLY A 176 -27.02 3.94 -3.28
N ARG A 177 -26.54 3.64 -4.50
CA ARG A 177 -26.91 2.41 -5.23
C ARG A 177 -25.65 1.60 -5.58
N GLY A 178 -25.11 0.95 -4.57
CA GLY A 178 -24.08 -0.10 -4.67
C GLY A 178 -24.49 -1.26 -3.78
#